data_AF-A0A6P5P285-F1
#
_entry.id   AF-A0A6P5P285-F1
#
_cell.length_a   1.000
_cell.length_b   1.000
_cell.length_c   1.000
_cell.angle_alpha   90.00
_cell.angle_beta   90.00
_cell.angle_gamma   90.00
#
_symmetry.space_group_name_H-M   'P 1'
#
loop_
_entity.id
_entity.type
_entity.pdbx_description
1 polymer ?
#
loop_
_entity_poly.entity_id
_entity_poly.type
_entity_poly.pdbx_seq_one_letter_code
_entity_poly.pdbx_strand_id
1 'polypeptide(L)'
;MAAEEPQQQKQEPLGSDSEGVSCLAYDEAIMAQQDRIQQEIAVQNPLVSERLELSVLYKEYAEDDNIYQQKIKDLHKKYSYIRKTRPDGNCFYRAFGFSHLEALLDDSKELQR
;
A
#
# COMPACT_ATOMS: atom_id res chain seq x y z
N MET A 1 21.12 -11.40 49.92
CA MET A 1 19.83 -10.88 49.42
C MET A 1 19.86 -11.03 47.91
N ALA A 2 19.00 -11.89 47.38
CA ALA A 2 18.87 -12.17 45.96
C ALA A 2 18.02 -11.09 45.28
N ALA A 3 18.36 -10.73 44.05
CA ALA A 3 17.48 -10.03 43.13
C ALA A 3 17.21 -10.99 41.96
N GLU A 4 15.94 -11.33 41.76
CA GLU A 4 15.45 -12.26 40.74
C GLU A 4 15.44 -11.59 39.35
N GLU A 5 15.91 -12.33 38.34
CA GLU A 5 15.70 -12.02 36.92
C GLU A 5 14.35 -12.58 36.43
N PRO A 6 13.68 -11.95 35.46
CA PRO A 6 12.38 -12.40 34.98
C PRO A 6 12.51 -13.67 34.14
N GLN A 7 11.84 -14.74 34.58
CA GLN A 7 11.80 -16.02 33.89
C GLN A 7 11.06 -15.92 32.55
N GLN A 8 11.79 -16.16 31.46
CA GLN A 8 11.22 -16.48 30.15
C GLN A 8 10.46 -17.81 30.23
N GLN A 9 9.15 -17.76 29.98
CA GLN A 9 8.29 -18.93 29.89
C GLN A 9 8.61 -19.71 28.62
N LYS A 10 9.14 -20.92 28.81
CA LYS A 10 9.45 -21.91 27.77
C LYS A 10 8.18 -22.75 27.55
N GLN A 11 7.57 -22.66 26.37
CA GLN A 11 6.42 -23.51 25.99
C GLN A 11 6.87 -24.76 25.23
N GLU A 12 5.96 -25.75 25.27
CA GLU A 12 5.77 -26.97 24.45
C GLU A 12 6.04 -28.32 25.17
N PRO A 13 5.36 -29.44 24.81
CA PRO A 13 4.01 -29.61 24.22
C PRO A 13 3.20 -30.82 24.81
N LEU A 14 1.88 -30.93 24.52
CA LEU A 14 1.13 -32.17 24.08
C LEU A 14 -0.40 -32.07 24.29
N GLY A 15 -1.18 -32.41 23.24
CA GLY A 15 -2.47 -33.12 23.39
C GLY A 15 -3.68 -32.61 22.59
N SER A 16 -3.90 -33.21 21.41
CA SER A 16 -5.17 -33.52 20.68
C SER A 16 -6.44 -32.65 20.83
N ASP A 17 -7.02 -32.29 19.67
CA ASP A 17 -8.36 -31.71 19.40
C ASP A 17 -8.56 -30.18 19.49
N SER A 18 -7.53 -29.40 19.81
CA SER A 18 -7.63 -27.92 19.89
C SER A 18 -7.03 -27.15 18.70
N GLU A 19 -6.37 -27.80 17.75
CA GLU A 19 -5.63 -27.12 16.68
C GLU A 19 -6.55 -26.46 15.62
N GLY A 20 -7.68 -27.09 15.30
CA GLY A 20 -8.62 -26.57 14.30
C GLY A 20 -9.39 -25.33 14.75
N VAL A 21 -9.77 -25.25 16.02
CA VAL A 21 -10.49 -24.09 16.60
C VAL A 21 -9.56 -22.89 16.73
N SER A 22 -8.28 -23.16 17.04
CA SER A 22 -7.22 -22.15 17.11
C SER A 22 -6.94 -21.53 15.74
N CYS A 23 -6.87 -22.35 14.68
CA CYS A 23 -6.64 -21.89 13.31
C CYS A 23 -7.72 -20.91 12.80
N LEU A 24 -9.00 -21.24 13.02
CA LEU A 24 -10.11 -20.38 12.58
C LEU A 24 -10.16 -19.04 13.33
N ALA A 25 -9.84 -19.03 14.63
CA ALA A 25 -9.78 -17.80 15.42
C ALA A 25 -8.60 -16.90 15.00
N TYR A 26 -7.46 -17.48 14.62
CA TYR A 26 -6.33 -16.72 14.08
C TYR A 26 -6.64 -16.14 12.69
N ASP A 27 -7.26 -16.91 11.80
CA ASP A 27 -7.68 -16.42 10.48
C ASP A 27 -8.64 -15.23 10.61
N GLU A 28 -9.62 -15.30 11.53
CA GLU A 28 -10.52 -14.18 11.80
C GLU A 28 -9.76 -12.94 12.31
N ALA A 29 -8.80 -13.13 13.22
CA ALA A 29 -7.98 -12.02 13.72
C ALA A 29 -7.11 -11.39 12.61
N ILE A 30 -6.56 -12.20 11.71
CA ILE A 30 -5.76 -11.76 10.56
C ILE A 30 -6.64 -10.97 9.58
N MET A 31 -7.82 -11.49 9.23
CA MET A 31 -8.78 -10.82 8.36
C MET A 31 -9.19 -9.48 8.94
N ALA A 32 -9.55 -9.45 10.24
CA ALA A 32 -9.90 -8.21 10.91
C ALA A 32 -8.74 -7.19 10.94
N GLN A 33 -7.49 -7.65 11.03
CA GLN A 33 -6.33 -6.77 10.93
C GLN A 33 -6.15 -6.22 9.51
N GLN A 34 -6.28 -7.06 8.48
CA GLN A 34 -6.20 -6.63 7.09
C GLN A 34 -7.26 -5.58 6.77
N ASP A 35 -8.49 -5.80 7.23
CA ASP A 35 -9.61 -4.87 7.05
C ASP A 35 -9.33 -3.53 7.73
N ARG A 36 -8.83 -3.52 8.96
CA ARG A 36 -8.46 -2.28 9.66
C ARG A 36 -7.40 -1.49 8.88
N ILE A 37 -6.34 -2.16 8.42
CA ILE A 37 -5.28 -1.51 7.63
C ILE A 37 -5.83 -0.95 6.31
N GLN A 38 -6.64 -1.73 5.60
CA GLN A 38 -7.24 -1.28 4.34
C GLN A 38 -8.20 -0.10 4.54
N GLN A 39 -8.97 -0.09 5.63
CA GLN A 39 -9.85 1.02 5.96
C GLN A 39 -9.07 2.30 6.27
N GLU A 40 -7.99 2.22 7.06
CA GLU A 40 -7.11 3.36 7.34
C GLU A 40 -6.50 3.92 6.04
N ILE A 41 -5.98 3.05 5.16
CA ILE A 41 -5.47 3.42 3.85
C ILE A 41 -6.57 4.06 2.99
N ALA A 42 -7.79 3.52 3.03
CA ALA A 42 -8.90 4.00 2.22
C ALA A 42 -9.39 5.40 2.61
N VAL A 43 -9.27 5.74 3.90
CA VAL A 43 -9.57 7.08 4.43
C VAL A 43 -8.51 8.10 3.98
N GLN A 44 -7.24 7.72 3.97
CA GLN A 44 -6.14 8.61 3.60
C GLN A 44 -6.03 8.80 2.08
N ASN A 45 -6.23 7.71 1.32
CA ASN A 45 -5.93 7.69 -0.11
C ASN A 45 -7.20 7.35 -0.92
N PRO A 46 -7.66 8.21 -1.84
CA PRO A 46 -8.74 7.87 -2.76
C PRO A 46 -8.30 6.72 -3.71
N LEU A 47 -9.27 6.04 -4.34
CA LEU A 47 -8.97 4.97 -5.29
C LEU A 47 -8.02 5.46 -6.40
N VAL A 48 -8.36 6.60 -6.99
CA VAL A 48 -7.55 7.33 -7.97
C VAL A 48 -7.58 8.80 -7.57
N SER A 49 -6.41 9.44 -7.45
CA SER A 49 -6.35 10.87 -7.13
C SER A 49 -6.71 11.75 -8.31
N GLU A 50 -6.85 13.05 -8.06
CA GLU A 50 -6.82 14.06 -9.13
C GLU A 50 -5.45 14.10 -9.82
N ARG A 51 -5.39 14.78 -10.96
CA ARG A 51 -4.14 15.07 -11.65
C ARG A 51 -3.38 16.13 -10.87
N LEU A 52 -2.28 15.74 -10.25
CA LEU A 52 -1.43 16.59 -9.41
C LEU A 52 -0.18 17.00 -10.18
N GLU A 53 0.35 18.17 -9.85
CA GLU A 53 1.70 18.56 -10.27
C GLU A 53 2.72 17.56 -9.72
N LEU A 54 3.70 17.15 -10.53
CA LEU A 54 4.72 16.19 -10.09
C LEU A 54 5.56 16.72 -8.91
N SER A 55 5.53 18.05 -8.68
CA SER A 55 6.23 18.69 -7.57
C SER A 55 5.74 18.23 -6.18
N VAL A 56 4.54 17.64 -6.09
CA VAL A 56 4.05 17.08 -4.82
C VAL A 56 4.97 16.00 -4.27
N LEU A 57 5.69 15.27 -5.13
CA LEU A 57 6.62 14.21 -4.71
C LEU A 57 7.78 14.75 -3.88
N TYR A 58 8.24 15.99 -4.08
CA TYR A 58 9.32 16.57 -3.27
C TYR A 58 8.97 16.62 -1.78
N LYS A 59 7.68 16.78 -1.46
CA LYS A 59 7.18 16.85 -0.08
C LYS A 59 6.99 15.48 0.57
N GLU A 60 6.99 14.41 -0.22
CA GLU A 60 6.80 13.04 0.27
C GLU A 60 8.10 12.39 0.73
N TYR A 61 9.24 12.91 0.27
CA TYR A 61 10.57 12.45 0.65
C TYR A 61 11.26 13.51 1.52
N ALA A 62 12.08 13.06 2.45
CA ALA A 62 12.86 13.96 3.29
C ALA A 62 13.83 14.81 2.44
N GLU A 63 14.13 16.03 2.88
CA GLU A 63 15.00 16.95 2.13
C GLU A 63 16.45 16.46 2.06
N ASP A 64 16.88 15.68 3.04
CA ASP A 64 18.20 15.07 3.13
C ASP A 64 18.33 13.74 2.37
N ASP A 65 17.21 13.19 1.87
CA ASP A 65 17.21 12.04 0.96
C ASP A 65 17.59 12.45 -0.48
N ASN A 66 18.86 12.83 -0.62
CA ASN A 66 19.42 13.38 -1.86
C ASN A 66 19.20 12.46 -3.08
N ILE A 67 19.16 11.14 -2.88
CA ILE A 67 18.98 10.17 -3.98
C ILE A 67 17.56 10.27 -4.53
N TYR A 68 16.54 10.21 -3.68
CA TYR A 68 15.15 10.34 -4.14
C TYR A 68 14.86 11.74 -4.67
N GLN A 69 15.41 12.79 -4.04
CA GLN A 69 15.29 14.16 -4.54
C GLN A 69 15.86 14.33 -5.95
N GLN A 70 17.03 13.74 -6.24
CA GLN A 70 17.61 13.74 -7.60
C GLN A 70 16.76 12.94 -8.59
N LYS A 71 16.23 11.77 -8.20
CA LYS A 71 15.34 10.99 -9.07
C LYS A 71 14.06 11.74 -9.42
N ILE A 72 13.48 12.48 -8.48
CA ILE A 72 12.31 13.32 -8.74
C ILE A 72 12.66 14.46 -9.70
N LYS A 73 13.84 15.08 -9.56
CA LYS A 73 14.34 16.09 -10.53
C LYS A 73 14.45 15.53 -11.93
N ASP A 74 14.98 14.31 -12.07
CA ASP A 74 15.09 13.65 -13.37
C ASP A 74 13.73 13.26 -13.96
N LEU A 75 12.79 12.85 -13.10
CA LEU A 75 11.43 12.52 -13.51
C LEU A 75 10.66 13.76 -14.04
N HIS A 76 10.86 14.91 -13.40
CA HIS A 76 10.32 16.22 -13.80
C HIS A 76 10.76 16.66 -15.21
N LYS A 77 11.90 16.18 -15.70
CA LYS A 77 12.34 16.47 -17.08
C LYS A 77 11.44 15.80 -18.14
N LYS A 78 10.72 14.74 -17.78
CA LYS A 78 9.92 13.93 -18.70
C LYS A 78 8.42 14.09 -18.49
N TYR A 79 7.98 14.31 -17.26
CA TYR A 79 6.58 14.34 -16.89
C TYR A 79 6.28 15.57 -16.03
N SER A 80 5.17 16.25 -16.33
CA SER A 80 4.74 17.42 -15.57
C SER A 80 3.75 17.05 -14.45
N TYR A 81 2.97 15.99 -14.65
CA TYR A 81 1.88 15.62 -13.75
C TYR A 81 1.96 14.15 -13.29
N ILE A 82 1.32 13.87 -12.17
CA ILE A 82 1.16 12.53 -11.60
C ILE A 82 -0.27 12.33 -11.10
N ARG A 83 -0.75 11.09 -11.22
CA ARG A 83 -1.99 10.63 -10.61
C ARG A 83 -1.68 9.43 -9.74
N LYS A 84 -1.99 9.51 -8.44
CA LYS A 84 -1.70 8.46 -7.46
C LYS A 84 -2.87 7.49 -7.36
N THR A 85 -2.57 6.22 -7.12
CA THR A 85 -3.59 5.18 -6.83
C THR A 85 -3.46 4.70 -5.39
N ARG A 86 -4.58 4.23 -4.83
CA ARG A 86 -4.60 3.66 -3.48
C ARG A 86 -3.65 2.45 -3.39
N PRO A 87 -2.82 2.32 -2.33
CA PRO A 87 -1.96 1.17 -2.12
C PRO A 87 -2.74 -0.01 -1.50
N ASP A 88 -3.69 -0.56 -2.25
CA ASP A 88 -4.62 -1.63 -1.80
C ASP A 88 -4.37 -2.99 -2.47
N GLY A 89 -3.16 -3.19 -3.04
CA GLY A 89 -2.82 -4.40 -3.81
C GLY A 89 -3.36 -4.41 -5.25
N ASN A 90 -4.34 -3.56 -5.59
CA ASN A 90 -4.90 -3.43 -6.93
C ASN A 90 -4.33 -2.21 -7.70
N CYS A 91 -3.34 -1.53 -7.15
CA CYS A 91 -2.82 -0.26 -7.64
C CYS A 91 -2.34 -0.31 -9.10
N PHE A 92 -1.71 -1.42 -9.52
CA PHE A 92 -1.27 -1.61 -10.91
C PHE A 92 -2.45 -1.68 -11.88
N TYR A 93 -3.40 -2.59 -11.65
CA TYR A 93 -4.58 -2.76 -12.51
C TYR A 93 -5.41 -1.48 -12.57
N ARG A 94 -5.52 -0.78 -11.44
CA ARG A 94 -6.23 0.48 -11.34
C ARG A 94 -5.54 1.60 -12.14
N ALA A 95 -4.22 1.73 -12.01
CA ALA A 95 -3.45 2.73 -12.75
C ALA A 95 -3.49 2.45 -14.25
N PHE A 96 -3.27 1.20 -14.65
CA PHE A 96 -3.29 0.77 -16.04
C PHE A 96 -4.67 0.98 -16.68
N GLY A 97 -5.74 0.51 -16.03
CA GLY A 97 -7.10 0.66 -16.53
C GLY A 97 -7.49 2.12 -16.66
N PHE A 98 -7.19 2.95 -15.66
CA PHE A 98 -7.50 4.38 -15.71
C PHE A 98 -6.74 5.09 -16.83
N SER A 99 -5.41 4.93 -16.91
CA SER A 99 -4.60 5.64 -17.92
C SER A 99 -4.92 5.19 -19.34
N HIS A 100 -5.23 3.91 -19.54
CA HIS A 100 -5.61 3.40 -20.84
C HIS A 100 -6.97 3.94 -21.27
N LEU A 101 -7.98 3.89 -20.39
CA LEU A 101 -9.29 4.46 -20.70
C LEU A 101 -9.23 5.99 -20.92
N GLU A 102 -8.42 6.71 -20.13
CA GLU A 102 -8.18 8.16 -20.31
C GLU A 102 -7.58 8.44 -21.70
N ALA A 103 -6.62 7.62 -22.16
CA ALA A 103 -6.05 7.76 -23.50
C ALA A 103 -7.04 7.49 -24.64
N LEU A 104 -7.98 6.55 -24.45
CA LEU A 104 -9.00 6.24 -25.45
C LEU A 104 -10.07 7.33 -25.61
N LEU A 105 -10.21 8.24 -24.63
CA LEU A 105 -11.11 9.39 -24.76
C LEU A 105 -10.69 10.31 -25.91
N ASP A 106 -9.38 10.39 -26.18
CA ASP A 106 -8.81 11.23 -27.22
C ASP A 106 -8.63 10.49 -28.57
N ASP A 107 -8.72 9.15 -28.58
CA ASP A 107 -8.56 8.32 -29.79
C ASP A 107 -9.81 7.48 -30.10
N SER A 108 -10.75 8.08 -30.83
CA SER A 108 -11.99 7.41 -31.25
C SER A 108 -11.76 6.21 -32.16
N LYS A 109 -10.61 6.09 -32.84
CA LYS A 109 -10.33 4.95 -33.72
C LYS A 109 -9.89 3.75 -32.89
N GLU A 110 -8.96 3.96 -31.96
CA GLU A 110 -8.51 2.89 -31.08
C GLU A 110 -9.64 2.42 -30.15
N LEU A 111 -10.55 3.32 -29.75
CA LEU A 111 -11.74 2.96 -28.98
C LEU A 111 -12.71 2.01 -29.73
N GLN A 112 -12.76 2.06 -31.05
CA GLN A 112 -13.68 1.26 -31.88
C GLN A 112 -13.08 -0.06 -32.39
N ARG A 113 -11.83 -0.35 -32.03
CA ARG A 113 -11.09 -1.52 -32.52
C ARG A 113 -11.47 -2.80 -31.77
#